data_AF-A0A835N4I3-F1
#
_entry.id   AF-A0A835N4I3-F1
#
_cell.length_a   1.000
_cell.length_b   1.000
_cell.length_c   1.000
_cell.angle_alpha   90.00
_cell.angle_beta   90.00
_cell.angle_gamma   90.00
#
_symmetry.space_group_name_H-M   'P 1'
#
loop_
_entity.id
_entity.type
_entity.pdbx_description
1 polymer ?
#
loop_
_entity_poly.entity_id
_entity_poly.type
_entity_poly.pdbx_seq_one_letter_code
_entity_poly.pdbx_strand_id
1 'polypeptide(L)'
;MFPFLICNAILLSMKYLTSSMMQASYFVSQGFRRRDERSNMLLSLFSILDRLVGPDRPCHTILWVGIFAFHMALVDQPQDPLVVAAFSLAVHSGGSLLESVEIARRMSQPYHSSFPELLEARKPGSNNALMLKTINFAAMVKTALCNMTDECYVSKAMAKYPKAPSSDLVFIPMSLFLRVSKIFECVGRGTETRFVRRQGRKINYESLARGSLEEVRHVFARIVFTTVYPPNQSNENNVVNQRP
;
A
#
# COMPACT_ATOMS: atom_id res chain seq x y z
N MET A 1 -17.58 16.90 3.71
CA MET A 1 -17.62 16.68 5.17
C MET A 1 -17.22 15.22 5.41
N PHE A 2 -15.93 14.95 5.60
CA PHE A 2 -15.40 13.59 5.80
C PHE A 2 -15.39 13.27 7.30
N PRO A 3 -16.10 12.24 7.78
CA PRO A 3 -16.12 11.90 9.19
C PRO A 3 -14.85 11.11 9.56
N PHE A 4 -13.94 11.77 10.28
CA PHE A 4 -12.71 11.25 10.88
C PHE A 4 -13.02 10.35 12.10
N LEU A 5 -13.61 9.18 11.88
CA LEU A 5 -13.90 8.23 12.98
C LEU A 5 -12.73 7.30 13.32
N ILE A 6 -11.60 7.36 12.60
CA ILE A 6 -10.35 6.70 13.01
C ILE A 6 -9.32 7.72 13.49
N CYS A 7 -9.78 8.69 14.29
CA CYS A 7 -8.87 9.41 15.16
C CYS A 7 -8.45 8.50 16.33
N ASN A 8 -9.34 7.89 17.12
CA ASN A 8 -8.89 7.39 18.43
C ASN A 8 -8.09 6.07 18.48
N ALA A 9 -8.38 5.06 17.65
CA ALA A 9 -7.65 3.79 17.70
C ALA A 9 -6.30 3.85 16.94
N ILE A 10 -6.27 4.55 15.81
CA ILE A 10 -5.02 4.87 15.11
C ILE A 10 -4.22 5.89 15.93
N LEU A 11 -4.82 6.92 16.57
CA LEU A 11 -4.09 7.83 17.49
C LEU A 11 -3.49 7.12 18.70
N LEU A 12 -4.14 6.08 19.26
CA LEU A 12 -3.55 5.32 20.36
C LEU A 12 -2.35 4.47 19.90
N SER A 13 -2.32 4.00 18.64
CA SER A 13 -1.12 3.36 18.06
C SER A 13 -0.11 4.36 17.46
N MET A 14 -0.56 5.58 17.12
CA MET A 14 0.23 6.76 16.72
C MET A 14 0.74 7.55 17.94
N LYS A 15 0.81 6.93 19.12
CA LYS A 15 1.59 7.49 20.24
C LYS A 15 3.10 7.50 19.95
N TYR A 16 3.54 6.93 18.83
CA TYR A 16 4.89 7.10 18.31
C TYR A 16 4.93 8.31 17.35
N LEU A 17 5.53 9.39 17.84
CA LEU A 17 5.75 10.68 17.17
C LEU A 17 6.25 10.55 15.71
N THR A 18 6.97 9.48 15.38
CA THR A 18 7.65 9.29 14.09
C THR A 18 6.70 9.11 12.90
N SER A 19 5.47 8.60 13.10
CA SER A 19 4.54 8.35 11.98
C SER A 19 3.75 9.54 11.49
N SER A 20 3.32 10.41 12.39
CA SER A 20 2.74 11.69 11.98
C SER A 20 3.79 12.59 11.30
N MET A 21 5.06 12.43 11.67
CA MET A 21 6.17 13.26 11.18
C MET A 21 6.66 12.84 9.79
N MET A 22 6.69 11.55 9.47
CA MET A 22 6.93 11.08 8.10
C MET A 22 5.79 11.47 7.15
N GLN A 23 4.53 11.38 7.61
CA GLN A 23 3.40 11.88 6.84
C GLN A 23 3.47 13.40 6.66
N ALA A 24 3.82 14.15 7.71
CA ALA A 24 3.99 15.60 7.64
C ALA A 24 5.15 16.02 6.74
N SER A 25 6.29 15.33 6.78
CA SER A 25 7.43 15.60 5.90
C SER A 25 7.07 15.32 4.44
N TYR A 26 6.33 14.23 4.17
CA TYR A 26 5.76 13.95 2.86
C TYR A 26 4.77 15.05 2.42
N PHE A 27 3.82 15.47 3.27
CA PHE A 27 2.88 16.55 2.92
C PHE A 27 3.62 17.85 2.60
N VAL A 28 4.66 18.20 3.38
CA VAL A 28 5.49 19.37 3.14
C VAL A 28 6.30 19.24 1.87
N SER A 29 6.93 18.09 1.61
CA SER A 29 7.72 17.87 0.38
C SER A 29 6.87 17.88 -0.88
N GLN A 30 5.62 17.43 -0.78
CA GLN A 30 4.66 17.47 -1.88
C GLN A 30 3.91 18.82 -1.98
N GLY A 31 4.18 19.76 -1.07
CA GLY A 31 3.55 21.08 -1.06
C GLY A 31 2.05 21.07 -0.76
N PHE A 32 1.53 20.01 -0.13
CA PHE A 32 0.10 19.88 0.18
C PHE A 32 -0.37 21.02 1.09
N ARG A 33 -1.32 21.82 0.59
CA ARG A 33 -2.05 22.81 1.39
C ARG A 33 -3.38 22.19 1.86
N ARG A 34 -3.89 22.61 3.02
CA ARG A 34 -5.20 22.15 3.58
C ARG A 34 -6.42 22.35 2.66
N ARG A 35 -6.26 23.00 1.50
CA ARG A 35 -7.28 23.29 0.48
C ARG A 35 -6.83 22.94 -0.95
N ASP A 36 -5.81 22.10 -1.09
CA ASP A 36 -5.35 21.64 -2.40
C ASP A 36 -6.34 20.58 -2.94
N GLU A 37 -6.80 20.73 -4.18
CA GLU A 37 -7.71 19.78 -4.84
C GLU A 37 -6.99 18.53 -5.36
N ARG A 38 -5.65 18.50 -5.24
CA ARG A 38 -4.81 17.37 -5.66
C ARG A 38 -5.14 16.11 -4.86
N SER A 39 -5.31 15.00 -5.57
CA SER A 39 -5.55 13.70 -4.94
C SER A 39 -4.30 13.18 -4.25
N ASN A 40 -4.43 12.75 -3.00
CA ASN A 40 -3.34 12.19 -2.22
C ASN A 40 -3.45 10.66 -2.19
N MET A 41 -2.47 9.95 -2.77
CA MET A 41 -2.55 8.49 -2.87
C MET A 41 -2.49 7.82 -1.51
N LEU A 42 -1.65 8.31 -0.58
CA LEU A 42 -1.53 7.75 0.77
C LEU A 42 -2.83 7.85 1.55
N LEU A 43 -3.46 9.03 1.54
CA LEU A 43 -4.77 9.24 2.18
C LEU A 43 -5.86 8.39 1.51
N SER A 44 -5.77 8.17 0.19
CA SER A 44 -6.72 7.31 -0.52
C SER A 44 -6.55 5.84 -0.11
N LEU A 45 -5.31 5.35 -0.01
CA LEU A 45 -5.00 3.99 0.48
C LEU A 45 -5.54 3.79 1.91
N PHE A 46 -5.29 4.75 2.81
CA PHE A 46 -5.77 4.64 4.20
C PHE A 46 -7.27 4.85 4.32
N SER A 47 -7.89 5.72 3.53
CA SER A 47 -9.36 5.85 3.49
C SER A 47 -10.04 4.53 3.09
N ILE A 48 -9.44 3.76 2.18
CA ILE A 48 -9.94 2.44 1.83
C ILE A 48 -9.67 1.45 2.96
N LEU A 49 -8.50 1.47 3.59
CA LEU A 49 -8.22 0.64 4.78
C LEU A 49 -9.27 0.89 5.87
N ASP A 50 -9.55 2.15 6.19
CA ASP A 50 -10.52 2.59 7.20
C ASP A 50 -11.95 2.12 6.90
N ARG A 51 -12.32 1.96 5.62
CA ARG A 51 -13.60 1.38 5.23
C ARG A 51 -13.65 -0.14 5.41
N LEU A 52 -12.49 -0.81 5.40
CA LEU A 52 -12.40 -2.26 5.52
C LEU A 52 -12.25 -2.73 6.97
N VAL A 53 -11.66 -1.91 7.84
CA VAL A 53 -11.37 -2.24 9.25
C VAL A 53 -12.23 -1.43 10.21
N GLY A 54 -12.37 -1.91 11.44
CA GLY A 54 -13.15 -1.22 12.48
C GLY A 54 -12.79 -1.73 13.87
N PRO A 55 -13.36 -1.14 14.94
CA PRO A 55 -13.12 -1.60 16.31
C PRO A 55 -13.45 -3.09 16.53
N ASP A 56 -14.50 -3.58 15.87
CA ASP A 56 -14.94 -4.99 15.87
C ASP A 56 -14.16 -5.87 14.87
N ARG A 57 -13.37 -5.25 13.99
CA ARG A 57 -12.69 -5.87 12.84
C ARG A 57 -11.26 -5.34 12.72
N PRO A 58 -10.38 -5.61 13.70
CA PRO A 58 -9.02 -5.10 13.67
C PRO A 58 -8.20 -5.73 12.54
N CYS A 59 -7.15 -5.03 12.10
CA CYS A 59 -6.12 -5.59 11.24
C CYS A 59 -4.77 -5.59 11.95
N HIS A 60 -3.90 -6.53 11.60
CA HIS A 60 -2.55 -6.57 12.14
C HIS A 60 -1.71 -5.40 11.61
N THR A 61 -0.85 -4.83 12.45
CA THR A 61 0.08 -3.72 12.16
C THR A 61 0.89 -3.89 10.88
N ILE A 62 1.13 -5.13 10.43
CA ILE A 62 1.97 -5.39 9.25
C ILE A 62 1.30 -4.91 7.95
N LEU A 63 -0.04 -4.80 7.93
CA LEU A 63 -0.77 -4.33 6.76
C LEU A 63 -0.52 -2.84 6.52
N TRP A 64 -0.72 -1.98 7.52
CA TRP A 64 -0.55 -0.54 7.34
C TRP A 64 0.92 -0.15 7.10
N VAL A 65 1.87 -0.84 7.75
CA VAL A 65 3.31 -0.64 7.47
C VAL A 65 3.64 -1.07 6.04
N GLY A 66 3.05 -2.18 5.55
CA GLY A 66 3.21 -2.61 4.17
C GLY A 66 2.64 -1.60 3.17
N ILE A 67 1.46 -1.04 3.44
CA ILE A 67 0.86 0.05 2.64
C ILE A 67 1.78 1.27 2.62
N PHE A 68 2.33 1.64 3.77
CA PHE A 68 3.21 2.79 3.89
C PHE A 68 4.53 2.59 3.12
N ALA A 69 5.18 1.44 3.25
CA ALA A 69 6.40 1.12 2.48
C ALA A 69 6.15 1.11 0.97
N PHE A 70 5.02 0.55 0.53
CA PHE A 70 4.58 0.60 -0.85
C PHE A 70 4.43 2.04 -1.37
N HIS A 71 3.75 2.89 -0.61
CA HIS A 71 3.57 4.30 -0.97
C HIS A 71 4.92 5.04 -1.01
N MET A 72 5.77 4.85 -0.01
CA MET A 72 7.10 5.47 0.02
C MET A 72 7.96 5.11 -1.19
N ALA A 73 7.90 3.86 -1.66
CA ALA A 73 8.59 3.45 -2.89
C ALA A 73 8.05 4.17 -4.14
N LEU A 74 6.75 4.43 -4.21
CA LEU A 74 6.14 5.20 -5.30
C LEU A 74 6.47 6.69 -5.24
N VAL A 75 6.59 7.25 -4.03
CA VAL A 75 7.01 8.64 -3.84
C VAL A 75 8.45 8.84 -4.27
N ASP A 76 9.34 7.92 -3.91
CA ASP A 76 10.74 7.97 -4.28
C ASP A 76 10.93 7.81 -5.80
N GLN A 77 10.19 6.88 -6.40
CA GLN A 77 10.20 6.68 -7.84
C GLN A 77 8.81 6.27 -8.36
N PRO A 78 8.07 7.23 -8.94
CA PRO A 78 6.76 6.99 -9.54
C PRO A 78 6.76 5.86 -10.56
N GLN A 79 5.67 5.09 -10.61
CA GLN A 79 5.57 3.89 -11.45
C GLN A 79 4.42 3.96 -12.45
N ASP A 80 4.57 3.22 -13.55
CA ASP A 80 3.48 2.96 -14.48
C ASP A 80 2.35 2.20 -13.75
N PRO A 81 1.08 2.61 -13.87
CA PRO A 81 -0.07 1.90 -13.29
C PRO A 81 -0.09 0.40 -13.59
N LEU A 82 0.37 -0.04 -14.77
CA LEU A 82 0.47 -1.47 -15.12
C LEU A 82 1.49 -2.21 -14.24
N VAL A 83 2.61 -1.57 -13.87
CA VAL A 83 3.60 -2.15 -12.94
C VAL A 83 2.97 -2.31 -11.56
N VAL A 84 2.22 -1.30 -11.11
CA VAL A 84 1.51 -1.32 -9.82
C VAL A 84 0.43 -2.41 -9.79
N ALA A 85 -0.33 -2.56 -10.88
CA ALA A 85 -1.32 -3.62 -11.05
C ALA A 85 -0.66 -5.02 -11.01
N ALA A 86 0.38 -5.24 -11.83
CA ALA A 86 1.08 -6.52 -11.89
C ALA A 86 1.72 -6.87 -10.53
N PHE A 87 2.30 -5.89 -9.84
CA PHE A 87 2.82 -6.06 -8.49
C PHE A 87 1.74 -6.49 -7.50
N SER A 88 0.60 -5.78 -7.48
CA SER A 88 -0.51 -6.08 -6.58
C SER A 88 -1.11 -7.47 -6.83
N LEU A 89 -1.24 -7.89 -8.09
CA LEU A 89 -1.67 -9.25 -8.47
C LEU A 89 -0.65 -10.31 -8.06
N ALA A 90 0.65 -10.03 -8.23
CA ALA A 90 1.71 -10.95 -7.84
C ALA A 90 1.73 -11.14 -6.32
N VAL A 91 1.55 -10.07 -5.55
CA VAL A 91 1.39 -10.13 -4.09
C VAL A 91 0.14 -10.92 -3.70
N HIS A 92 -1.01 -10.67 -4.34
CA HIS A 92 -2.25 -11.40 -4.08
C HIS A 92 -2.14 -12.90 -4.36
N SER A 93 -1.47 -13.26 -5.45
CA SER A 93 -1.32 -14.64 -5.92
C SER A 93 -0.17 -15.40 -5.26
N GLY A 94 0.64 -14.74 -4.43
CA GLY A 94 1.81 -15.37 -3.80
C GLY A 94 2.94 -15.65 -4.77
N GLY A 95 3.12 -14.81 -5.79
CA GLY A 95 4.30 -14.80 -6.65
C GLY A 95 4.10 -15.29 -8.09
N SER A 96 2.84 -15.51 -8.53
CA SER A 96 2.54 -15.90 -9.92
C SER A 96 2.74 -14.73 -10.88
N LEU A 97 4.00 -14.39 -11.16
CA LEU A 97 4.36 -13.12 -11.80
C LEU A 97 3.92 -13.02 -13.27
N LEU A 98 4.10 -14.09 -14.06
CA LEU A 98 3.68 -14.11 -15.46
C LEU A 98 2.15 -13.94 -15.58
N GLU A 99 1.39 -14.73 -14.83
CA GLU A 99 -0.06 -14.64 -14.77
C GLU A 99 -0.52 -13.24 -14.34
N SER A 100 0.14 -12.67 -13.33
CA SER A 100 -0.15 -11.31 -12.83
C SER A 100 0.07 -10.24 -13.89
N VAL A 101 1.14 -10.36 -14.68
CA VAL A 101 1.43 -9.46 -15.81
C VAL A 101 0.41 -9.62 -16.93
N GLU A 102 0.01 -10.85 -17.26
CA GLU A 102 -1.00 -11.10 -18.29
C GLU A 102 -2.37 -10.57 -17.90
N ILE A 103 -2.78 -10.76 -16.64
CA ILE A 103 -4.04 -10.23 -16.12
C ILE A 103 -4.00 -8.70 -16.14
N ALA A 104 -2.94 -8.08 -15.61
CA ALA A 104 -2.79 -6.62 -15.58
C ALA A 104 -2.91 -5.99 -16.98
N ARG A 105 -2.39 -6.64 -18.02
CA ARG A 105 -2.50 -6.16 -19.41
C ARG A 105 -3.89 -6.26 -19.99
N ARG A 106 -4.69 -7.24 -19.56
CA ARG A 106 -6.07 -7.42 -20.02
C ARG A 106 -7.03 -6.46 -19.32
N MET A 107 -6.58 -5.74 -18.28
CA MET A 107 -7.39 -4.74 -17.61
C MET A 107 -7.62 -3.54 -18.54
N SER A 108 -8.88 -3.29 -18.89
CA SER A 108 -9.33 -2.11 -19.64
C SER A 108 -9.84 -0.99 -18.74
N GLN A 109 -9.78 -1.17 -17.42
CA GLN A 109 -10.34 -0.22 -16.46
C GLN A 109 -9.48 1.07 -16.42
N PRO A 110 -10.11 2.25 -16.44
CA PRO A 110 -9.37 3.51 -16.27
C PRO A 110 -8.71 3.54 -14.90
N TYR A 111 -7.49 4.07 -14.84
CA TYR A 111 -6.78 4.32 -13.60
C TYR A 111 -6.99 5.77 -13.14
N HIS A 112 -6.78 6.01 -11.86
CA HIS A 112 -6.89 7.35 -11.26
C HIS A 112 -5.66 8.20 -11.61
N SER A 113 -5.75 8.98 -12.69
CA SER A 113 -4.60 9.68 -13.30
C SER A 113 -4.08 10.90 -12.53
N SER A 114 -4.76 11.34 -11.47
CA SER A 114 -4.37 12.55 -10.73
C SER A 114 -3.34 12.31 -9.61
N PHE A 115 -2.89 11.06 -9.41
CA PHE A 115 -1.85 10.75 -8.42
C PHE A 115 -0.45 11.00 -9.01
N PRO A 116 0.40 11.87 -8.40
CA PRO A 116 1.77 12.09 -8.87
C PRO A 116 2.68 10.87 -8.71
N GLU A 117 2.30 9.92 -7.85
CA GLU A 117 2.94 8.60 -7.69
C GLU A 117 2.79 7.69 -8.92
N LEU A 118 1.85 7.98 -9.81
CA LEU A 118 1.55 7.20 -11.00
C LEU A 118 2.01 7.96 -12.25
N LEU A 119 2.82 7.31 -13.07
CA LEU A 119 3.23 7.85 -14.37
C LEU A 119 2.07 7.77 -15.38
N GLU A 120 2.13 8.62 -16.41
CA GLU A 120 1.28 8.44 -17.58
C GLU A 120 1.50 7.05 -18.18
N ALA A 121 0.39 6.35 -18.47
CA ALA A 121 0.43 5.01 -19.02
C ALA A 121 1.20 5.02 -20.34
N ARG A 122 2.30 4.26 -20.39
CA ARG A 122 3.12 4.11 -21.60
C ARG A 122 2.62 2.93 -22.42
N LYS A 123 2.99 2.90 -23.71
CA LYS A 123 2.74 1.73 -24.54
C LYS A 123 3.32 0.48 -23.86
N PRO A 124 2.53 -0.61 -23.72
CA PRO A 124 2.98 -1.79 -23.03
C PRO A 124 4.15 -2.44 -23.79
N GLY A 125 5.28 -2.65 -23.10
CA GLY A 125 6.44 -3.37 -23.65
C GLY A 125 6.20 -4.88 -23.74
N SER A 126 7.26 -5.70 -23.75
CA SER A 126 7.13 -7.17 -23.63
C SER A 126 6.72 -7.61 -22.22
N ASN A 127 6.13 -8.81 -22.07
CA ASN A 127 5.80 -9.37 -20.74
C ASN A 127 7.04 -9.41 -19.86
N ASN A 128 8.19 -9.87 -20.39
CA ASN A 128 9.45 -9.96 -19.66
C ASN A 128 9.92 -8.59 -19.13
N ALA A 129 9.79 -7.53 -19.93
CA ALA A 129 10.14 -6.18 -19.49
C ALA A 129 9.23 -5.69 -18.34
N LEU A 130 7.93 -6.01 -18.40
CA LEU A 130 6.99 -5.67 -17.33
C LEU A 130 7.23 -6.51 -16.06
N MET A 131 7.56 -7.79 -16.19
CA MET A 131 7.97 -8.64 -15.08
C MET A 131 9.22 -8.09 -14.38
N LEU A 132 10.25 -7.71 -15.14
CA LEU A 132 11.46 -7.12 -14.58
C LEU A 132 11.18 -5.82 -13.83
N LYS A 133 10.35 -4.93 -14.40
CA LYS A 133 9.91 -3.70 -13.71
C LYS A 133 9.15 -4.01 -12.42
N THR A 134 8.31 -5.05 -12.43
CA THR A 134 7.54 -5.49 -11.25
C THR A 134 8.44 -6.03 -10.14
N ILE A 135 9.48 -6.81 -10.49
CA ILE A 135 10.50 -7.29 -9.54
C ILE A 135 11.31 -6.12 -8.97
N ASN A 136 11.75 -5.20 -9.83
CA ASN A 136 12.48 -4.01 -9.40
C ASN A 136 11.65 -3.16 -8.46
N PHE A 137 10.35 -2.99 -8.76
CA PHE A 137 9.45 -2.27 -7.88
C PHE A 137 9.29 -2.96 -6.52
N ALA A 138 9.18 -4.29 -6.47
CA ALA A 138 9.17 -5.03 -5.21
C ALA A 138 10.47 -4.82 -4.40
N ALA A 139 11.62 -4.75 -5.07
CA ALA A 139 12.89 -4.43 -4.43
C ALA A 139 12.89 -3.01 -3.84
N MET A 140 12.32 -2.02 -4.55
CA MET A 140 12.16 -0.66 -4.02
C MET A 140 11.27 -0.61 -2.78
N VAL A 141 10.15 -1.34 -2.76
CA VAL A 141 9.30 -1.47 -1.56
C VAL A 141 10.08 -2.03 -0.38
N LYS A 142 10.92 -3.04 -0.62
CA LYS A 142 11.80 -3.61 0.41
C LYS A 142 12.87 -2.62 0.87
N THR A 143 13.46 -1.84 -0.04
CA THR A 143 14.40 -0.76 0.30
C THR A 143 13.73 0.31 1.15
N ALA A 144 12.52 0.76 0.78
CA ALA A 144 11.75 1.70 1.58
C ALA A 144 11.49 1.18 3.00
N LEU A 145 11.17 -0.12 3.13
CA LEU A 145 11.01 -0.76 4.44
C LEU A 145 12.32 -0.85 5.23
N CYS A 146 13.46 -1.11 4.56
CA CYS A 146 14.78 -1.12 5.18
C CYS A 146 15.16 0.26 5.71
N ASN A 147 14.89 1.31 4.92
CA ASN A 147 15.12 2.69 5.31
C ASN A 147 14.32 3.10 6.56
N MET A 148 13.15 2.48 6.80
CA MET A 148 12.37 2.70 8.03
C MET A 148 13.00 2.07 9.29
N THR A 149 13.98 1.17 9.13
CA THR A 149 14.78 0.61 10.23
C THR A 149 16.10 1.35 10.45
N ASP A 150 16.41 2.35 9.62
CA ASP A 150 17.65 3.11 9.66
C ASP A 150 17.40 4.47 10.33
N GLU A 151 18.03 4.66 11.48
CA GLU A 151 17.94 5.88 12.27
C GLU A 151 18.44 7.12 11.51
N CYS A 152 19.57 7.01 10.81
CA CYS A 152 20.13 8.09 10.01
C CYS A 152 19.18 8.50 8.89
N TYR A 153 18.54 7.53 8.23
CA TYR A 153 17.55 7.80 7.18
C TYR A 153 16.33 8.53 7.77
N VAL A 154 15.78 8.03 8.87
CA VAL A 154 14.62 8.61 9.55
C VAL A 154 14.91 10.04 10.01
N SER A 155 16.06 10.25 10.66
CA SER A 155 16.50 11.56 11.13
C SER A 155 16.63 12.57 9.97
N LYS A 156 17.24 12.17 8.84
CA LYS A 156 17.32 13.00 7.62
C LYS A 156 15.95 13.33 7.04
N ALA A 157 15.03 12.37 7.03
CA ALA A 157 13.67 12.59 6.54
C ALA A 157 12.88 13.56 7.45
N MET A 158 13.08 13.46 8.77
CA MET A 158 12.46 14.35 9.76
C MET A 158 13.04 15.77 9.72
N ALA A 159 14.33 15.92 9.45
CA ALA A 159 14.99 17.22 9.32
C ALA A 159 14.41 18.10 8.19
N LYS A 160 13.77 17.49 7.19
CA LYS A 160 13.02 18.21 6.14
C LYS A 160 11.79 18.96 6.68
N TYR A 161 11.36 18.65 7.90
CA TYR A 161 10.30 19.35 8.61
C TYR A 161 10.91 20.20 9.74
N PRO A 162 11.05 21.52 9.59
CA PRO A 162 11.79 22.36 10.54
C PRO A 162 11.26 22.39 11.98
N LYS A 163 10.01 21.95 12.18
CA LYS A 163 9.37 21.84 13.52
C LYS A 163 9.51 20.44 14.12
N ALA A 164 10.21 19.53 13.45
CA ALA A 164 10.44 18.20 13.95
C ALA A 164 11.49 18.22 15.07
N PRO A 165 11.21 17.66 16.26
CA PRO A 165 12.29 17.28 17.17
C PRO A 165 13.29 16.36 16.48
N SER A 166 14.58 16.57 16.75
CA SER A 166 15.62 15.59 16.46
C SER A 166 15.29 14.28 17.18
N SER A 167 15.30 13.17 16.46
CA SER A 167 14.95 11.85 17.00
C SER A 167 15.94 10.82 16.50
N ASP A 168 16.60 10.18 17.45
CA ASP A 168 17.54 9.06 17.25
C ASP A 168 16.77 7.72 17.26
N LEU A 169 15.55 7.72 16.71
CA LEU A 169 14.66 6.57 16.71
C LEU A 169 14.38 6.09 15.30
N VAL A 170 14.30 4.78 15.15
CA VAL A 170 13.82 4.12 13.94
C VAL A 170 12.30 4.20 13.85
N PHE A 171 11.77 4.09 12.63
CA PHE A 171 10.32 4.09 12.41
C PHE A 171 9.68 2.74 12.75
N ILE A 172 10.36 1.63 12.43
CA ILE A 172 9.95 0.28 12.81
C ILE A 172 11.14 -0.54 13.35
N PRO A 173 10.89 -1.46 14.30
CA PRO A 173 11.92 -2.41 14.73
C PRO A 173 12.19 -3.47 13.66
N MET A 174 13.38 -4.06 13.70
CA MET A 174 13.81 -5.11 12.76
C MET A 174 12.85 -6.31 12.70
N SER A 175 12.27 -6.70 13.83
CA SER A 175 11.27 -7.78 13.90
C SER A 175 10.02 -7.50 13.05
N LEU A 176 9.59 -6.23 13.01
CA LEU A 176 8.45 -5.80 12.18
C LEU A 176 8.86 -5.72 10.70
N PHE A 177 10.06 -5.23 10.39
CA PHE A 177 10.65 -5.29 9.04
C PHE A 177 10.63 -6.70 8.46
N LEU A 178 11.09 -7.71 9.23
CA LEU A 178 11.12 -9.10 8.77
C LEU A 178 9.71 -9.63 8.48
N ARG A 179 8.71 -9.28 9.30
CA ARG A 179 7.32 -9.72 9.10
C ARG A 179 6.66 -9.03 7.90
N VAL A 180 6.89 -7.74 7.70
CA VAL A 180 6.33 -6.99 6.57
C VAL A 180 7.02 -7.38 5.26
N SER A 181 8.33 -7.63 5.28
CA SER A 181 9.09 -8.11 4.11
C SER A 181 8.45 -9.36 3.50
N LYS A 182 8.00 -10.30 4.34
CA LYS A 182 7.33 -11.54 3.90
C LYS A 182 6.08 -11.28 3.06
N ILE A 183 5.42 -10.12 3.18
CA ILE A 183 4.27 -9.79 2.32
C ILE A 183 4.70 -9.76 0.84
N PHE A 184 5.89 -9.22 0.56
CA PHE A 184 6.35 -8.88 -0.79
C PHE A 184 7.40 -9.83 -1.39
N GLU A 185 8.05 -10.67 -0.56
CA GLU A 185 9.12 -11.57 -1.02
C GLU A 185 8.71 -12.53 -2.14
N CYS A 186 7.43 -12.90 -2.19
CA CYS A 186 6.87 -13.76 -3.25
C CYS A 186 7.04 -13.19 -4.67
N VAL A 187 7.14 -11.86 -4.83
CA VAL A 187 7.29 -11.23 -6.15
C VAL A 187 8.68 -11.47 -6.76
N GLY A 188 9.73 -11.52 -5.92
CA GLY A 188 11.11 -11.68 -6.36
C GLY A 188 11.63 -13.13 -6.35
N ARG A 189 11.07 -13.99 -5.49
CA ARG A 189 11.51 -15.39 -5.32
C ARG A 189 10.73 -16.41 -6.17
N GLY A 190 9.69 -15.97 -6.88
CA GLY A 190 8.77 -16.83 -7.60
C GLY A 190 7.67 -17.42 -6.71
N THR A 191 6.74 -18.16 -7.33
CA THR A 191 5.55 -18.70 -6.65
C THR A 191 5.92 -19.54 -5.42
N GLU A 192 5.38 -19.17 -4.27
CA GLU A 192 5.55 -19.94 -3.04
C GLU A 192 4.84 -21.29 -3.17
N THR A 193 5.58 -22.40 -3.09
CA THR A 193 5.12 -23.78 -3.36
C THR A 193 3.96 -24.28 -2.48
N ARG A 194 3.62 -23.56 -1.40
CA ARG A 194 2.50 -23.88 -0.50
C ARG A 194 1.51 -22.73 -0.34
N PHE A 195 1.60 -21.69 -1.16
CA PHE A 195 0.67 -20.57 -1.06
C PHE A 195 -0.65 -20.92 -1.74
N VAL A 196 -1.70 -21.04 -0.94
CA VAL A 196 -3.07 -21.13 -1.45
C VAL A 196 -3.57 -19.70 -1.60
N ARG A 197 -3.74 -19.26 -2.84
CA ARG A 197 -4.36 -17.97 -3.11
C ARG A 197 -5.80 -18.01 -2.62
N ARG A 198 -6.19 -16.98 -1.87
CA ARG A 198 -7.57 -16.79 -1.47
C ARG A 198 -8.49 -16.61 -2.69
N GLN A 199 -9.50 -17.46 -2.81
CA GLN A 199 -10.46 -17.45 -3.93
C GLN A 199 -11.77 -16.66 -3.66
N GLY A 200 -11.91 -16.00 -2.51
CA GLY A 200 -13.12 -15.27 -2.11
C GLY A 200 -12.97 -13.74 -2.01
N ARG A 201 -14.08 -13.01 -2.13
CA ARG A 201 -14.14 -11.54 -1.93
C ARG A 201 -14.28 -11.12 -0.45
N LYS A 202 -14.82 -12.00 0.39
CA LYS A 202 -15.13 -11.71 1.80
C LYS A 202 -13.85 -11.77 2.63
N ILE A 203 -13.57 -10.73 3.42
CA ILE A 203 -12.41 -10.66 4.33
C ILE A 203 -12.61 -11.60 5.53
N ASN A 204 -11.55 -12.33 5.91
CA ASN A 204 -11.48 -13.13 7.13
C ASN A 204 -10.79 -12.27 8.18
N TYR A 205 -11.59 -11.56 8.96
CA TYR A 205 -11.11 -10.61 9.95
C TYR A 205 -10.32 -11.25 11.07
N GLU A 206 -10.59 -12.51 11.41
CA GLU A 206 -9.81 -13.26 12.41
C GLU A 206 -8.38 -13.50 11.93
N SER A 207 -8.23 -13.99 10.69
CA SER A 207 -6.92 -14.16 10.04
C SER A 207 -6.19 -12.84 9.83
N LEU A 208 -6.93 -11.77 9.48
CA LEU A 208 -6.37 -10.44 9.26
C LEU A 208 -5.84 -9.83 10.56
N ALA A 209 -6.58 -9.98 11.66
CA ALA A 209 -6.17 -9.52 12.99
C ALA A 209 -4.91 -10.25 13.49
N ARG A 210 -4.79 -11.55 13.19
CA ARG A 210 -3.60 -12.35 13.50
C ARG A 210 -2.41 -12.09 12.57
N GLY A 211 -2.61 -11.37 11.47
CA GLY A 211 -1.57 -11.07 10.50
C GLY A 211 -1.16 -12.27 9.65
N SER A 212 -2.11 -13.14 9.31
CA SER A 212 -1.91 -14.21 8.33
C SER A 212 -1.47 -13.62 6.99
N LEU A 213 -0.40 -14.16 6.40
CA LEU A 213 0.17 -13.63 5.15
C LEU A 213 -0.83 -13.69 3.99
N GLU A 214 -1.60 -14.77 3.86
CA GLU A 214 -2.61 -14.91 2.80
C GLU A 214 -3.65 -13.78 2.88
N GLU A 215 -4.20 -13.56 4.07
CA GLU A 215 -5.24 -12.56 4.30
C GLU A 215 -4.69 -11.14 4.16
N VAL A 216 -3.49 -10.88 4.69
CA VAL A 216 -2.82 -9.58 4.58
C VAL A 216 -2.50 -9.25 3.13
N ARG A 217 -1.96 -10.20 2.34
CA ARG A 217 -1.70 -10.02 0.91
C ARG A 217 -2.98 -9.77 0.13
N HIS A 218 -4.04 -10.49 0.44
CA HIS A 218 -5.35 -10.28 -0.18
C HIS A 218 -5.91 -8.88 0.11
N VAL A 219 -5.91 -8.44 1.37
CA VAL A 219 -6.44 -7.12 1.74
C VAL A 219 -5.54 -6.00 1.20
N PHE A 220 -4.21 -6.15 1.29
CA PHE A 220 -3.25 -5.21 0.69
C PHE A 220 -3.54 -5.02 -0.80
N ALA A 221 -3.61 -6.12 -1.56
CA ALA A 221 -3.83 -6.04 -3.00
C ALA A 221 -5.17 -5.39 -3.34
N ARG A 222 -6.23 -5.71 -2.58
CA ARG A 222 -7.55 -5.09 -2.72
C ARG A 222 -7.50 -3.58 -2.48
N ILE A 223 -6.79 -3.12 -1.44
CA ILE A 223 -6.63 -1.69 -1.15
C ILE A 223 -5.92 -1.00 -2.32
N VAL A 224 -4.76 -1.52 -2.74
CA VAL A 224 -3.98 -0.95 -3.85
C VAL A 224 -4.80 -0.91 -5.14
N PHE A 225 -5.47 -2.01 -5.50
CA PHE A 225 -6.30 -2.06 -6.71
C PHE A 225 -7.45 -1.05 -6.66
N THR A 226 -8.15 -0.95 -5.54
CA THR A 226 -9.28 -0.03 -5.41
C THR A 226 -8.82 1.43 -5.45
N THR A 227 -7.61 1.73 -4.97
CA THR A 227 -7.02 3.07 -5.07
C THR A 227 -6.64 3.41 -6.52
N VAL A 228 -5.93 2.51 -7.21
CA VAL A 228 -5.39 2.80 -8.56
C VAL A 228 -6.47 2.67 -9.64
N TYR A 229 -7.37 1.69 -9.51
CA TYR A 229 -8.44 1.37 -10.44
C TYR A 229 -9.80 1.41 -9.71
N PRO A 230 -10.30 2.61 -9.38
CA PRO A 230 -11.54 2.74 -8.63
C PRO A 230 -12.71 2.12 -9.43
N PRO A 231 -13.61 1.38 -8.77
CA PRO A 231 -14.78 0.82 -9.43
C PRO A 231 -15.65 1.95 -10.00
N ASN A 232 -16.21 1.74 -11.20
CA ASN A 232 -17.20 2.65 -11.74
C ASN A 232 -18.37 2.78 -10.74
N GLN A 233 -18.76 4.01 -10.40
CA GLN A 233 -19.76 4.33 -9.36
C GLN A 233 -21.15 3.67 -9.60
N SER A 234 -21.40 3.10 -10.78
CA SER A 234 -22.65 2.42 -11.13
C SER A 234 -22.91 1.10 -10.38
N ASN A 235 -21.91 0.51 -9.71
CA ASN A 235 -22.05 -0.80 -9.05
C ASN A 235 -22.22 -0.76 -7.51
N GLU A 236 -22.04 0.39 -6.85
CA GLU A 236 -22.23 0.46 -5.38
C GLU A 236 -23.71 0.39 -4.96
N ASN A 237 -24.63 0.86 -5.82
CA ASN A 237 -26.07 0.84 -5.54
C ASN A 237 -26.69 -0.58 -5.50
N ASN A 238 -26.02 -1.58 -6.08
CA ASN A 238 -26.52 -2.96 -6.08
C ASN A 238 -26.08 -3.78 -4.85
N VAL A 239 -25.05 -3.34 -4.12
CA VAL A 239 -24.56 -4.03 -2.92
C VAL A 239 -25.28 -3.55 -1.66
N VAL A 240 -25.80 -2.32 -1.65
CA VAL A 240 -26.58 -1.78 -0.53
C VAL A 240 -27.95 -2.46 -0.41
N ASN A 241 -28.51 -2.96 -1.51
CA ASN A 241 -29.82 -3.64 -1.55
C ASN A 241 -29.78 -5.15 -1.21
N GLN A 242 -28.65 -5.66 -0.73
CA GLN A 242 -28.53 -7.04 -0.23
C GLN A 242 -27.91 -7.04 1.17
N ARG A 243 -28.65 -6.51 2.14
CA ARG A 243 -28.52 -6.92 3.54
C ARG A 243 -29.87 -7.47 4.00
N PRO A 244 -29.93 -8.69 4.58
CA PRO A 244 -31.05 -9.05 5.43
C PRO A 244 -31.06 -8.19 6.70
#